data_AF-A0A3P1WX11-F1
#
_entry.id   AF-A0A3P1WX11-F1
#
_cell.length_a   1.000
_cell.length_b   1.000
_cell.length_c   1.000
_cell.angle_alpha   90.00
_cell.angle_beta   90.00
_cell.angle_gamma   90.00
#
_symmetry.space_group_name_H-M   'P 1'
#
loop_
_entity.id
_entity.type
_entity.pdbx_description
1 polymer ?
#
loop_
_entity_poly.entity_id
_entity_poly.type
_entity_poly.pdbx_seq_one_letter_code
_entity_poly.pdbx_strand_id
1 'polypeptide(L)'
;MQALKADPMASATWEGLELLNAEETTNEGHKPPGPSITRCYKLTIPVDEAFSKVLETAEEHGWVEDAGVRTNREAVARKTINDAVASVLLSAQHQVCDENPYSQFQIIIHYR
;
A
#
# COMPACT_ATOMS: atom_id res chain seq x y z
N MET A 1 0.06 -4.05 -14.19
CA MET A 1 0.85 -2.87 -13.80
C MET A 1 0.27 -1.54 -14.27
N GLN A 2 0.09 -1.28 -15.57
CA GLN A 2 -0.25 0.09 -16.03
C GLN A 2 -1.50 0.67 -15.38
N ALA A 3 -2.58 -0.10 -15.24
CA ALA A 3 -3.80 0.38 -14.60
C ALA A 3 -3.65 0.63 -13.08
N LEU A 4 -2.81 -0.12 -12.37
CA LEU A 4 -2.49 0.18 -10.96
C LEU A 4 -1.69 1.48 -10.85
N LYS A 5 -0.69 1.67 -11.72
CA LYS A 5 0.12 2.90 -11.76
C LYS A 5 -0.68 4.14 -12.15
N ALA A 6 -1.73 3.96 -12.95
CA ALA A 6 -2.63 5.03 -13.36
C ALA A 6 -3.66 5.39 -12.28
N ASP A 7 -3.87 4.52 -11.28
CA ASP A 7 -4.74 4.85 -10.15
C ASP A 7 -4.07 5.94 -9.29
N PRO A 8 -4.78 7.01 -8.91
CA PRO A 8 -4.21 8.09 -8.10
C PRO A 8 -3.55 7.63 -6.80
N MET A 9 -4.04 6.51 -6.22
CA MET A 9 -3.46 5.91 -5.04
C MET A 9 -1.99 5.50 -5.24
N ALA A 10 -1.62 5.10 -6.46
CA ALA A 10 -0.26 4.74 -6.81
C ALA A 10 0.68 5.94 -6.98
N SER A 11 0.21 7.18 -6.87
CA SER A 11 1.06 8.38 -6.85
C SER A 11 0.84 9.27 -5.63
N ALA A 12 -0.11 8.90 -4.77
CA ALA A 12 -0.43 9.64 -3.56
C ALA A 12 0.79 9.75 -2.62
N THR A 13 0.87 10.89 -1.94
CA THR A 13 1.86 11.22 -0.93
C THR A 13 1.17 11.82 0.28
N TRP A 14 1.75 11.62 1.46
CA TRP A 14 1.15 12.08 2.72
C TRP A 14 2.18 12.83 3.54
N GLU A 15 1.79 14.00 4.05
CA GLU A 15 2.57 14.67 5.07
C GLU A 15 2.72 13.76 6.29
N GLY A 16 3.95 13.63 6.77
CA GLY A 16 4.29 12.74 7.88
C GLY A 16 4.75 11.33 7.49
N LEU A 17 4.70 10.98 6.21
CA LEU A 17 5.22 9.73 5.65
C LEU A 17 6.43 10.02 4.76
N GLU A 18 7.64 9.82 5.28
CA GLU A 18 8.89 9.95 4.53
C GLU A 18 9.16 8.66 3.75
N LEU A 19 9.15 8.72 2.41
CA LEU A 19 9.42 7.56 1.55
C LEU A 19 10.90 7.16 1.66
N LEU A 20 11.16 5.94 2.11
CA LEU A 20 12.50 5.36 2.24
C LEU A 20 12.90 4.50 1.05
N ASN A 21 11.97 3.66 0.59
CA ASN A 21 12.18 2.74 -0.53
C ASN A 21 10.86 2.52 -1.28
N ALA A 22 10.96 2.22 -2.57
CA ALA A 22 9.85 1.82 -3.40
C ALA A 22 10.28 0.69 -4.33
N GLU A 23 9.52 -0.39 -4.31
CA GLU A 23 9.75 -1.58 -5.14
C GLU A 23 8.54 -1.84 -6.01
N GLU A 24 8.80 -2.27 -7.24
CA GLU A 24 7.78 -2.70 -8.16
C GLU A 24 8.14 -4.10 -8.65
N THR A 25 7.24 -5.06 -8.48
CA THR A 25 7.46 -6.38 -9.05
C THR A 25 7.14 -6.36 -10.54
N THR A 26 8.10 -6.82 -11.35
CA THR A 26 7.88 -7.13 -12.75
C THR A 26 7.47 -8.59 -12.87
N ASN A 27 6.65 -8.90 -13.90
CA ASN A 27 6.13 -10.24 -14.14
C ASN A 27 7.22 -11.22 -14.67
N GLU A 28 8.40 -11.27 -14.07
CA GLU A 28 9.52 -12.11 -14.52
C GLU A 28 9.67 -13.36 -13.64
N GLY A 29 9.77 -14.54 -14.27
CA GLY A 29 9.92 -15.84 -13.58
C GLY A 29 8.93 -16.92 -14.04
N HIS A 30 9.12 -18.16 -13.58
CA HIS A 30 8.30 -19.33 -13.98
C HIS A 30 6.87 -19.32 -13.38
N LYS A 31 6.65 -18.49 -12.36
CA LYS A 31 5.35 -18.12 -11.78
C LYS A 31 5.51 -16.74 -11.12
N PRO A 32 5.44 -15.66 -11.91
CA PRO A 32 5.71 -14.34 -11.35
C PRO A 32 4.66 -14.02 -10.28
N PRO A 33 5.06 -13.43 -9.14
CA PRO A 33 4.10 -12.81 -8.25
C PRO A 33 3.28 -11.79 -9.04
N GLY A 34 2.00 -11.67 -8.70
CA GLY A 34 1.14 -10.68 -9.33
C GLY A 34 1.76 -9.28 -9.21
N PRO A 35 1.56 -8.42 -10.21
CA PRO A 35 2.18 -7.11 -10.25
C PRO A 35 1.81 -6.27 -9.01
N SER A 36 2.83 -5.78 -8.30
CA SER A 36 2.70 -5.02 -7.06
C SER A 36 3.56 -3.77 -7.03
N ILE A 37 3.12 -2.77 -6.27
CA ILE A 37 3.87 -1.57 -5.91
C ILE A 37 3.97 -1.57 -4.39
N THR A 38 5.19 -1.68 -3.86
CA THR A 38 5.47 -1.64 -2.42
C THR A 38 6.20 -0.34 -2.11
N ARG A 39 5.78 0.35 -1.05
CA ARG A 39 6.44 1.56 -0.56
C ARG A 39 6.68 1.44 0.93
N CYS A 40 7.91 1.75 1.32
CA CYS A 40 8.37 1.71 2.70
C CYS A 40 8.56 3.14 3.21
N TYR A 41 8.04 3.42 4.39
CA TYR A 41 8.01 4.76 4.97
C TYR A 41 8.58 4.79 6.37
N LYS A 42 9.29 5.87 6.66
CA LYS A 42 9.51 6.34 8.02
C LYS A 42 8.38 7.31 8.38
N LEU A 43 7.89 7.21 9.61
CA LEU A 43 6.83 8.08 10.09
C LEU A 43 7.39 9.22 10.94
N THR A 44 6.87 10.43 10.73
CA THR A 44 7.04 11.55 11.66
C THR A 44 5.74 11.85 12.42
N ILE A 45 4.72 11.01 12.24
CA ILE A 45 3.40 11.05 12.87
C ILE A 45 3.10 9.69 13.52
N PRO A 46 2.12 9.59 14.43
CA PRO A 46 1.68 8.31 14.98
C PRO A 46 1.17 7.36 13.89
N VAL A 47 1.37 6.06 14.10
CA VAL A 47 0.95 5.00 13.16
C VAL A 47 -0.55 5.04 12.88
N ASP A 48 -1.39 5.24 13.92
CA ASP A 48 -2.85 5.32 13.75
C ASP A 48 -3.27 6.53 12.89
N GLU A 49 -2.52 7.63 12.97
CA GLU A 49 -2.73 8.80 12.11
C GLU A 49 -2.33 8.48 10.65
N ALA A 50 -1.22 7.77 10.45
CA ALA A 50 -0.81 7.31 9.13
C ALA A 50 -1.86 6.38 8.48
N PHE A 51 -2.40 5.41 9.23
CA PHE A 51 -3.52 4.58 8.76
C PHE A 51 -4.72 5.40 8.33
N SER A 52 -5.12 6.36 9.17
CA SER A 52 -6.31 7.19 8.90
C SER A 52 -6.12 8.03 7.64
N LYS A 53 -5.00 8.74 7.50
CA LYS A 53 -4.69 9.56 6.31
C LYS A 53 -4.70 8.73 5.02
N VAL A 54 -4.09 7.55 5.04
CA VAL A 54 -3.98 6.71 3.85
C VAL A 54 -5.34 6.11 3.47
N LEU A 55 -6.14 5.69 4.46
CA LEU A 55 -7.49 5.17 4.23
C LEU A 55 -8.46 6.24 3.75
N GLU A 56 -8.38 7.46 4.28
CA GLU A 56 -9.16 8.61 3.79
C GLU A 56 -8.85 8.89 2.31
N THR A 57 -7.56 8.96 1.93
CA THR A 57 -7.17 9.10 0.51
C THR A 57 -7.64 7.90 -0.34
N ALA A 58 -7.60 6.69 0.21
CA ALA A 58 -8.08 5.50 -0.49
C ALA A 58 -9.60 5.63 -0.74
N GLU A 59 -10.39 6.04 0.24
CA GLU A 59 -11.83 6.29 0.12
C GLU A 59 -12.15 7.36 -0.92
N GLU A 60 -11.44 8.50 -0.89
CA GLU A 60 -11.55 9.58 -1.89
C GLU A 60 -11.28 9.09 -3.32
N HIS A 61 -10.45 8.06 -3.47
CA HIS A 61 -10.13 7.42 -4.75
C HIS A 61 -10.99 6.19 -5.06
N GLY A 62 -12.06 5.94 -4.28
CA GLY A 62 -13.02 4.87 -4.52
C GLY A 62 -12.55 3.48 -4.10
N TRP A 63 -11.54 3.41 -3.23
CA TRP A 63 -11.16 2.17 -2.55
C TRP A 63 -12.02 2.00 -1.29
N VAL A 64 -12.50 0.79 -1.06
CA VAL A 64 -13.38 0.48 0.08
C VAL A 64 -12.60 -0.32 1.10
N GLU A 65 -12.50 0.20 2.33
CA GLU A 65 -11.87 -0.51 3.45
C GLU A 65 -12.58 -1.83 3.77
N ASP A 66 -11.81 -2.90 3.96
CA ASP A 66 -12.28 -4.16 4.53
C ASP A 66 -12.15 -4.11 6.06
N ALA A 67 -13.19 -3.61 6.71
CA ALA A 67 -13.26 -3.49 8.17
C ALA A 67 -13.06 -4.83 8.91
N GLY A 68 -13.29 -5.98 8.24
CA GLY A 68 -13.08 -7.31 8.83
C GLY A 68 -11.60 -7.69 8.96
N VAL A 69 -10.70 -6.99 8.25
CA VAL A 69 -9.25 -7.23 8.26
C VAL A 69 -8.50 -6.19 9.11
N ARG A 70 -9.16 -5.10 9.51
CA ARG A 70 -8.50 -4.03 10.27
C ARG A 70 -8.04 -4.49 11.64
N THR A 71 -6.77 -4.21 11.91
CA THR A 71 -6.14 -4.33 13.23
C THR A 71 -5.40 -3.03 13.56
N ASN A 72 -4.76 -2.96 14.73
CA ASN A 72 -3.84 -1.87 15.06
C ASN A 72 -2.50 -1.92 14.29
N ARG A 73 -2.29 -2.92 13.43
CA ARG A 73 -1.06 -3.11 12.67
C ARG A 73 -1.28 -3.25 11.18
N GLU A 74 -2.49 -3.50 10.73
CA GLU A 74 -2.81 -3.80 9.34
C GLU A 74 -4.20 -3.29 8.98
N ALA A 75 -4.36 -2.84 7.74
CA ALA A 75 -5.64 -2.50 7.14
C ALA A 75 -5.59 -2.80 5.65
N VAL A 76 -6.74 -3.13 5.06
CA VAL A 76 -6.85 -3.41 3.63
C VAL A 76 -8.00 -2.61 3.04
N ALA A 77 -7.78 -1.97 1.90
CA ALA A 77 -8.83 -1.39 1.08
C ALA A 77 -8.84 -2.03 -0.31
N ARG A 78 -10.00 -2.15 -0.95
CA ARG A 78 -10.15 -2.84 -2.24
C ARG A 78 -10.90 -2.00 -3.26
N LYS A 79 -10.55 -2.22 -4.52
CA LYS A 79 -11.18 -1.57 -5.67
C LYS A 79 -11.18 -2.50 -6.87
N THR A 80 -12.22 -2.44 -7.69
CA THR A 80 -12.22 -3.12 -8.99
C THR A 80 -11.58 -2.21 -10.03
N ILE A 81 -10.52 -2.68 -10.69
CA ILE A 81 -9.78 -1.98 -11.74
C ILE A 81 -9.70 -2.92 -12.94
N ASN A 82 -10.31 -2.54 -14.07
CA ASN A 82 -10.37 -3.35 -15.31
C ASN A 82 -10.81 -4.80 -15.05
N ASP A 83 -11.96 -4.97 -14.38
CA ASP A 83 -12.56 -6.27 -14.01
C ASP A 83 -11.73 -7.14 -13.06
N ALA A 84 -10.58 -6.66 -12.58
CA ALA A 84 -9.75 -7.33 -11.58
C ALA A 84 -9.86 -6.63 -10.22
N VAL A 85 -9.86 -7.42 -9.14
CA VAL A 85 -9.84 -6.88 -7.78
C VAL A 85 -8.43 -6.49 -7.41
N ALA A 86 -8.21 -5.22 -7.13
CA ALA A 86 -6.98 -4.69 -6.55
C ALA A 86 -7.15 -4.49 -5.04
N SER A 87 -6.04 -4.57 -4.32
CA SER A 87 -5.96 -4.30 -2.88
C SER A 87 -4.83 -3.32 -2.58
N VAL A 88 -5.11 -2.38 -1.68
CA VAL A 88 -4.14 -1.58 -0.93
C VAL A 88 -4.01 -2.24 0.45
N LEU A 89 -2.84 -2.78 0.75
CA LEU A 89 -2.49 -3.27 2.08
C LEU A 89 -1.62 -2.22 2.79
N LEU A 90 -2.05 -1.86 3.99
CA LEU A 90 -1.32 -1.00 4.91
C LEU A 90 -0.79 -1.87 6.03
N SER A 91 0.49 -1.76 6.37
CA SER A 91 1.07 -2.51 7.48
C SER A 91 2.11 -1.71 8.23
N ALA A 92 2.04 -1.78 9.56
CA ALA A 92 3.10 -1.30 10.46
C ALA A 92 4.15 -2.39 10.75
N GLN A 93 4.07 -3.54 10.05
CA GLN A 93 5.05 -4.61 10.16
C GLN A 93 6.14 -4.44 9.08
N HIS A 94 7.37 -4.84 9.42
CA HIS A 94 8.55 -4.56 8.59
C HIS A 94 8.85 -5.62 7.52
N GLN A 95 8.08 -6.72 7.45
CA GLN A 95 8.47 -7.95 6.75
C GLN A 95 8.89 -7.79 5.28
N VAL A 96 8.39 -6.77 4.56
CA VAL A 96 8.80 -6.53 3.16
C VAL A 96 9.88 -5.47 3.06
N CYS A 97 9.94 -4.56 4.02
CA CYS A 97 10.88 -3.44 4.07
C CYS A 97 12.12 -3.72 4.95
N ASP A 98 12.40 -5.00 5.24
CA ASP A 98 13.43 -5.45 6.20
C ASP A 98 14.85 -4.95 5.83
N GLU A 99 15.09 -4.59 4.57
CA GLU A 99 16.35 -3.99 4.12
C GLU A 99 16.59 -2.57 4.69
N ASN A 100 15.55 -1.90 5.19
CA ASN A 100 15.67 -0.58 5.82
C ASN A 100 15.20 -0.60 7.29
N PRO A 101 16.12 -0.56 8.27
CA PRO A 101 15.78 -0.65 9.69
C PRO A 101 14.99 0.56 10.22
N TYR A 102 14.89 1.64 9.44
CA TYR A 102 14.11 2.83 9.78
C TYR A 102 12.69 2.82 9.22
N SER A 103 12.33 1.82 8.40
CA SER A 103 10.95 1.64 7.95
C SER A 103 10.05 1.36 9.16
N GLN A 104 8.90 2.01 9.21
CA GLN A 104 7.90 1.87 10.28
C GLN A 104 6.51 1.57 9.72
N PHE A 105 6.32 1.79 8.42
CA PHE A 105 5.04 1.67 7.75
C PHE A 105 5.24 1.30 6.29
N GLN A 106 4.39 0.42 5.76
CA GLN A 106 4.44 0.02 4.36
C GLN A 106 3.05 0.07 3.72
N ILE A 107 3.04 0.44 2.44
CA ILE A 107 1.86 0.46 1.58
C ILE A 107 2.14 -0.45 0.39
N ILE A 108 1.26 -1.44 0.16
CA ILE A 108 1.38 -2.40 -0.94
C ILE A 108 0.12 -2.36 -1.78
N ILE A 109 0.25 -1.99 -3.06
CA ILE A 109 -0.85 -1.99 -4.03
C ILE A 109 -0.64 -3.15 -4.99
N HIS A 110 -1.58 -4.09 -5.07
CA HIS A 110 -1.46 -5.27 -5.93
C HIS A 110 -2.83 -5.77 -6.41
N TYR A 111 -2.84 -6.59 -7.48
CA TYR A 111 -4.03 -7.38 -7.82
C TYR A 111 -4.13 -8.61 -6.93
N ARG A 112 -5.36 -8.97 -6.54
CA ARG A 112 -5.68 -10.18 -5.79
C ARG A 112 -5.66 -11.43 -6.67
#